data_AF-A0A356KI91-F1
#
_entry.id   AF-A0A356KI91-F1
#
_cell.length_a   1.000
_cell.length_b   1.000
_cell.length_c   1.000
_cell.angle_alpha   90.00
_cell.angle_beta   90.00
_cell.angle_gamma   90.00
#
_symmetry.space_group_name_H-M   'P 1'
#
loop_
_entity.id
_entity.type
_entity.pdbx_description
1 polymer ?
#
loop_
_entity_poly.entity_id
_entity_poly.type
_entity_poly.pdbx_seq_one_letter_code
_entity_poly.pdbx_strand_id
1 'polypeptide(L)'
;MYEEALPTTSEAVREVFRAADAVFGNLEAPITSRERQARPIVGFRFRMSEHYLSALLEEYALDPARLHLSLANNHTGDWKRSGYEQTLAALERLGVRALGRCRAGAPDADEVVLDEGLRLGVVAWTHWMNRRPFAREDRPLEEVDLPAVDWCARKAAAGWQHLIGLPHWDYEFHHFPQPATRALAHQLLDGGFDLLVGHHPHVLQPLERRGEGLCHYSLGNFLAIQLTWPTKLTCLYEVHVLKTGGRRGAVCGYRQVPLTLFTDEAGQRRLVTLAEAPADLAIQCHERLDQLYAC
;
A
#
# COMPACT_ATOMS: atom_id res chain seq x y z
N MET A 1 -1.60 16.66 -6.28
CA MET A 1 -1.87 15.91 -7.52
C MET A 1 -0.55 15.34 -8.01
N TYR A 2 -0.54 14.14 -8.54
CA TYR A 2 0.68 13.53 -9.09
C TYR A 2 0.82 13.90 -10.59
N GLU A 3 1.19 15.15 -10.83
CA GLU A 3 1.57 15.69 -12.14
C GLU A 3 2.88 16.49 -12.08
N GLU A 4 3.58 16.39 -10.95
CA GLU A 4 4.91 16.98 -10.76
C GLU A 4 5.97 16.12 -11.46
N ALA A 5 7.21 16.62 -11.54
CA ALA A 5 8.34 15.80 -11.95
C ALA A 5 8.42 14.54 -11.06
N LEU A 6 8.66 13.39 -11.68
CA LEU A 6 8.88 12.13 -10.96
C LEU A 6 10.00 12.32 -9.95
N PRO A 7 9.88 11.77 -8.73
CA PRO A 7 11.00 11.77 -7.83
C PRO A 7 12.12 10.92 -8.45
N THR A 8 13.31 11.50 -8.57
CA THR A 8 14.49 10.71 -8.92
C THR A 8 14.84 9.84 -7.73
N THR A 9 15.05 8.54 -7.97
CA THR A 9 15.32 7.58 -6.90
C THR A 9 16.77 7.09 -6.88
N SER A 10 17.18 6.55 -5.75
CA SER A 10 18.46 5.87 -5.55
C SER A 10 18.50 4.49 -6.22
N GLU A 11 19.69 4.04 -6.62
CA GLU A 11 19.85 2.70 -7.19
C GLU A 11 19.45 1.59 -6.22
N ALA A 12 19.73 1.75 -4.91
CA ALA A 12 19.34 0.81 -3.88
C ALA A 12 17.82 0.57 -3.81
N VAL A 13 17.03 1.62 -4.02
CA VAL A 13 15.56 1.50 -4.12
C VAL A 13 15.14 0.75 -5.38
N ARG A 14 15.77 1.04 -6.53
CA ARG A 14 15.49 0.30 -7.78
C ARG A 14 15.82 -1.19 -7.63
N GLU A 15 16.91 -1.54 -6.95
CA GLU A 15 17.26 -2.95 -6.71
C GLU A 15 16.20 -3.69 -5.89
N VAL A 16 15.59 -3.06 -4.89
CA VAL A 16 14.47 -3.65 -4.14
C VAL A 16 13.31 -4.02 -5.07
N PHE A 17 12.92 -3.11 -5.97
CA PHE A 17 11.84 -3.39 -6.93
C PHE A 17 12.22 -4.45 -7.96
N ARG A 18 13.46 -4.45 -8.47
CA ARG A 18 13.93 -5.47 -9.44
C ARG A 18 14.00 -6.86 -8.82
N ALA A 19 14.37 -6.97 -7.55
CA ALA A 19 14.49 -8.23 -6.84
C ALA A 19 13.13 -8.82 -6.43
N ALA A 20 12.07 -8.00 -6.37
CA ALA A 20 10.76 -8.42 -5.92
C ALA A 20 10.04 -9.32 -6.94
N ASP A 21 9.46 -10.41 -6.44
CA ASP A 21 8.59 -11.30 -7.22
C ASP A 21 7.17 -10.74 -7.36
N ALA A 22 6.72 -10.01 -6.34
CA ALA A 22 5.47 -9.25 -6.34
C ALA A 22 5.63 -8.01 -5.46
N VAL A 23 4.99 -6.92 -5.88
CA VAL A 23 4.99 -5.63 -5.20
C VAL A 23 3.55 -5.26 -4.90
N PHE A 24 3.28 -4.92 -3.64
CA PHE A 24 1.97 -4.51 -3.17
C PHE A 24 2.00 -3.06 -2.71
N GLY A 25 0.98 -2.29 -3.05
CA GLY A 25 0.85 -0.91 -2.60
C GLY A 25 -0.58 -0.41 -2.63
N ASN A 26 -0.79 0.81 -2.16
CA ASN A 26 -2.08 1.51 -2.23
C ASN A 26 -2.04 2.59 -3.31
N LEU A 27 -2.99 2.54 -4.24
CA LEU A 27 -3.20 3.61 -5.22
C LEU A 27 -4.31 4.54 -4.75
N GLU A 28 -3.92 5.52 -3.93
CA GLU A 28 -4.86 6.48 -3.34
C GLU A 28 -5.35 7.54 -4.34
N ALA A 29 -4.55 7.84 -5.35
CA ALA A 29 -4.92 8.81 -6.36
C ALA A 29 -5.60 8.11 -7.55
N PRO A 30 -6.90 8.36 -7.81
CA PRO A 30 -7.55 7.83 -9.00
C PRO A 30 -6.82 8.28 -10.28
N ILE A 31 -6.72 7.37 -11.25
CA ILE A 31 -6.17 7.67 -12.57
C ILE A 31 -7.29 8.21 -13.45
N THR A 32 -7.17 9.47 -13.84
CA THR A 32 -8.19 10.13 -14.67
C THR A 32 -7.56 11.19 -15.57
N SER A 33 -8.11 11.31 -16.78
CA SER A 33 -7.79 12.38 -17.73
C SER A 33 -8.55 13.68 -17.44
N ARG A 34 -9.44 13.71 -16.44
CA ARG A 34 -10.22 14.90 -16.11
C ARG A 34 -9.31 16.00 -15.58
N GLU A 35 -9.52 17.20 -16.12
CA GLU A 35 -8.80 18.39 -15.69
C GLU A 35 -9.00 18.67 -14.19
N ARG A 36 -7.97 19.28 -13.61
CA ARG A 36 -7.98 19.80 -12.25
C ARG A 36 -9.23 20.66 -12.03
N GLN A 37 -10.12 20.23 -11.13
CA GLN A 37 -11.11 21.15 -10.58
C GLN A 37 -10.41 22.13 -9.63
N ALA A 38 -10.88 23.38 -9.57
CA ALA A 38 -10.46 24.33 -8.54
C ALA A 38 -10.53 23.65 -7.16
N ARG A 39 -9.61 23.99 -6.24
CA ARG A 39 -9.53 23.40 -4.90
C ARG A 39 -10.96 23.25 -4.35
N PRO A 40 -11.43 22.03 -4.10
CA PRO A 40 -12.81 21.86 -3.65
C PRO A 40 -13.00 22.58 -2.32
N ILE A 41 -14.22 23.05 -2.06
CA ILE A 41 -14.57 23.78 -0.83
C ILE A 41 -14.24 22.95 0.44
N VAL A 42 -14.20 21.61 0.31
CA VAL A 42 -13.85 20.67 1.38
C VAL A 42 -12.93 19.58 0.83
N GLY A 43 -11.83 19.32 1.55
CA GLY A 43 -10.90 18.21 1.33
C GLY A 43 -9.90 18.38 0.17
N PHE A 44 -9.04 17.39 -0.01
CA PHE A 44 -8.23 17.24 -1.23
C PHE A 44 -8.93 16.27 -2.18
N ARG A 45 -8.84 16.53 -3.48
CA ARG A 45 -9.17 15.52 -4.50
C ARG A 45 -7.89 15.08 -5.16
N PHE A 46 -7.55 13.81 -4.98
CA PHE A 46 -6.36 13.26 -5.60
C PHE A 46 -6.64 12.88 -7.04
N ARG A 47 -5.58 12.95 -7.84
CA ARG A 47 -5.54 12.40 -9.19
C ARG A 47 -4.10 12.16 -9.60
N MET A 48 -3.95 11.22 -10.51
CA MET A 48 -2.73 10.88 -11.20
C MET A 48 -3.05 10.67 -12.68
N SER A 49 -2.10 10.92 -13.58
CA SER A 49 -2.24 10.56 -14.99
C SER A 49 -1.72 9.14 -15.23
N GLU A 50 -2.24 8.46 -16.25
CA GLU A 50 -1.73 7.14 -16.66
C GLU A 50 -0.26 7.22 -17.06
N HIS A 51 0.13 8.32 -17.73
CA HIS A 51 1.52 8.59 -18.08
C HIS A 51 2.43 8.67 -16.85
N TYR A 52 1.99 9.28 -15.75
CA TYR A 52 2.78 9.35 -14.53
C TYR A 52 3.04 7.96 -13.94
N LEU A 53 2.03 7.07 -13.92
CA LEU A 53 2.23 5.70 -13.48
C LEU A 53 3.15 4.91 -14.42
N SER A 54 2.98 5.06 -15.73
CA SER A 54 3.88 4.44 -16.73
C SER A 54 5.33 4.86 -16.49
N ALA A 55 5.57 6.15 -16.27
CA ALA A 55 6.91 6.66 -16.07
C ALA A 55 7.50 6.27 -14.71
N LEU A 56 6.68 6.05 -13.67
CA LEU A 56 7.13 5.41 -12.43
C LEU A 56 7.58 3.95 -12.70
N LEU A 57 6.79 3.17 -13.44
CA LEU A 57 7.17 1.79 -13.77
C LEU A 57 8.54 1.74 -14.47
N GLU A 58 8.79 2.67 -15.39
CA GLU A 58 10.08 2.83 -16.06
C GLU A 58 11.20 3.25 -15.08
N GLU A 59 10.98 4.27 -14.25
CA GLU A 59 11.98 4.80 -13.29
C GLU A 59 12.44 3.74 -12.28
N TYR A 60 11.53 2.87 -11.84
CA TYR A 60 11.84 1.78 -10.89
C TYR A 60 12.20 0.46 -11.59
N ALA A 61 12.21 0.43 -12.93
CA ALA A 61 12.39 -0.78 -13.74
C ALA A 61 11.47 -1.93 -13.27
N LEU A 62 10.22 -1.58 -12.93
CA LEU A 62 9.25 -2.49 -12.34
C LEU A 62 8.38 -3.09 -13.44
N ASP A 63 8.39 -4.42 -13.54
CA ASP A 63 7.44 -5.15 -14.38
C ASP A 63 6.01 -4.91 -13.87
N PRO A 64 5.11 -4.31 -14.67
CA PRO A 64 3.74 -4.04 -14.24
C PRO A 64 2.99 -5.31 -13.82
N ALA A 65 3.32 -6.48 -14.38
CA ALA A 65 2.69 -7.75 -14.02
C ALA A 65 3.00 -8.16 -12.56
N ARG A 66 4.07 -7.62 -11.97
CA ARG A 66 4.43 -7.84 -10.57
C ARG A 66 3.80 -6.81 -9.63
N LEU A 67 3.26 -5.71 -10.16
CA LEU A 67 2.67 -4.64 -9.37
C LEU A 67 1.18 -4.88 -9.11
N HIS A 68 0.82 -4.83 -7.82
CA HIS A 68 -0.53 -5.03 -7.32
C HIS A 68 -0.94 -3.82 -6.48
N LEU A 69 -1.96 -3.09 -6.91
CA LEU A 69 -2.38 -1.84 -6.29
C LEU A 69 -3.79 -1.95 -5.70
N SER A 70 -3.92 -1.72 -4.40
CA SER A 70 -5.20 -1.53 -3.74
C SER A 70 -5.90 -0.28 -4.27
N LEU A 71 -7.15 -0.45 -4.67
CA LEU A 71 -8.10 0.64 -4.91
C LEU A 71 -9.10 0.80 -3.76
N ALA A 72 -8.93 0.06 -2.66
CA ALA A 72 -9.77 0.22 -1.48
C ALA A 72 -9.15 1.28 -0.58
N ASN A 73 -9.51 2.55 -0.81
CA ASN A 73 -9.08 3.68 -0.02
C ASN A 73 -10.14 4.78 0.02
N ASN A 74 -9.89 5.81 0.81
CA ASN A 74 -10.84 6.90 1.02
C ASN A 74 -11.11 7.75 -0.24
N HIS A 75 -10.15 7.85 -1.16
CA HIS A 75 -10.19 8.71 -2.35
C HIS A 75 -10.74 8.03 -3.61
N THR A 76 -11.00 6.72 -3.58
CA THR A 76 -11.49 5.96 -4.73
C THR A 76 -12.76 6.53 -5.36
N GLY A 77 -13.62 7.14 -4.55
CA GLY A 77 -14.87 7.77 -5.00
C GLY A 77 -14.76 9.24 -5.44
N ASP A 78 -13.59 9.87 -5.36
CA ASP A 78 -13.41 11.32 -5.57
C ASP A 78 -13.94 11.80 -6.92
N TRP A 79 -13.74 10.99 -7.95
CA TRP A 79 -14.12 11.27 -9.34
C TRP A 79 -15.39 10.52 -9.77
N LYS A 80 -16.23 10.17 -8.79
CA LYS A 80 -17.45 9.34 -8.96
C LYS A 80 -17.11 7.95 -9.49
N ARG A 81 -18.14 7.12 -9.73
CA ARG A 81 -18.00 5.79 -10.36
C ARG A 81 -17.17 5.82 -11.65
N SER A 82 -17.36 6.84 -12.49
CA SER A 82 -16.60 6.99 -13.73
C SER A 82 -15.09 7.11 -13.54
N GLY A 83 -14.62 7.75 -12.46
CA GLY A 83 -13.18 7.87 -12.20
C GLY A 83 -12.56 6.56 -11.72
N TYR A 84 -13.31 5.80 -10.93
CA TYR A 84 -12.93 4.44 -10.55
C TYR A 84 -12.82 3.50 -11.76
N GLU A 85 -13.79 3.55 -12.68
CA GLU A 85 -13.77 2.77 -13.93
C GLU A 85 -12.61 3.18 -14.84
N GLN A 86 -12.30 4.48 -14.95
CA GLN A 86 -11.11 4.95 -15.66
C GLN A 86 -9.82 4.43 -15.03
N THR A 87 -9.76 4.40 -13.69
CA THR A 87 -8.61 3.87 -12.95
C THR A 87 -8.42 2.39 -13.24
N LEU A 88 -9.48 1.59 -13.14
CA LEU A 88 -9.44 0.17 -13.49
C LEU A 88 -8.97 -0.07 -14.92
N ALA A 89 -9.52 0.67 -15.89
CA ALA A 89 -9.15 0.53 -17.29
C ALA A 89 -7.69 0.95 -17.56
N ALA A 90 -7.18 1.96 -16.85
CA ALA A 90 -5.78 2.37 -16.96
C ALA A 90 -4.84 1.31 -16.38
N LEU A 91 -5.16 0.74 -15.22
CA LEU A 91 -4.38 -0.35 -14.63
C LEU A 91 -4.39 -1.59 -15.54
N GLU A 92 -5.54 -1.94 -16.12
CA GLU A 92 -5.65 -3.03 -17.09
C GLU A 92 -4.77 -2.81 -18.33
N ARG A 93 -4.79 -1.60 -18.92
CA ARG A 93 -3.93 -1.25 -20.07
C ARG A 93 -2.44 -1.33 -19.74
N LEU A 94 -2.06 -0.91 -18.54
CA LEU A 94 -0.67 -0.96 -18.08
C LEU A 94 -0.23 -2.36 -17.63
N GLY A 95 -1.16 -3.32 -17.52
CA GLY A 95 -0.87 -4.66 -17.01
C GLY A 95 -0.71 -4.72 -15.49
N VAL A 96 -1.15 -3.69 -14.76
CA VAL A 96 -1.07 -3.61 -13.30
C VAL A 96 -2.34 -4.19 -12.67
N ARG A 97 -2.18 -5.04 -11.65
CA ARG A 97 -3.34 -5.69 -11.02
C ARG A 97 -4.01 -4.78 -10.00
N ALA A 98 -5.30 -4.52 -10.18
CA ALA A 98 -6.12 -3.81 -9.20
C ALA A 98 -6.65 -4.78 -8.11
N LEU A 99 -6.46 -4.41 -6.85
CA LEU A 99 -6.91 -5.15 -5.66
C LEU A 99 -8.04 -4.42 -4.92
N GLY A 100 -8.68 -5.14 -4.00
CA GLY A 100 -9.58 -4.56 -3.00
C GLY A 100 -10.98 -4.26 -3.51
N ARG A 101 -11.57 -5.23 -4.22
CA ARG A 101 -12.85 -5.09 -4.90
C ARG A 101 -13.84 -6.12 -4.35
N CYS A 102 -15.04 -5.70 -4.00
CA CYS A 102 -16.17 -6.62 -3.91
C CYS A 102 -16.58 -7.01 -5.34
N ARG A 103 -16.77 -8.30 -5.59
CA ARG A 103 -17.29 -8.82 -6.87
C ARG A 103 -18.63 -9.48 -6.60
N ALA A 104 -19.64 -9.17 -7.42
CA ALA A 104 -20.99 -9.72 -7.24
C ALA A 104 -21.56 -9.56 -5.80
N GLY A 105 -21.19 -8.47 -5.12
CA GLY A 105 -21.70 -8.14 -3.79
C GLY A 105 -21.09 -8.90 -2.61
N ALA A 106 -20.06 -9.72 -2.84
CA ALA A 106 -19.35 -10.45 -1.79
C ALA A 106 -17.90 -9.94 -1.62
N PRO A 107 -17.37 -9.93 -0.37
CA PRO A 107 -15.95 -9.77 -0.14
C PRO A 107 -15.19 -10.94 -0.79
N ASP A 108 -14.16 -10.62 -1.55
CA ASP A 108 -13.30 -11.60 -2.21
C ASP A 108 -11.84 -11.27 -1.92
N ALA A 109 -11.01 -12.31 -1.85
CA ALA A 109 -9.58 -12.14 -1.84
C ALA A 109 -9.06 -12.30 -3.26
N ASP A 110 -8.10 -11.46 -3.63
CA ASP A 110 -7.36 -11.62 -4.86
C ASP A 110 -6.27 -12.68 -4.67
N GLU A 111 -6.31 -13.74 -5.48
CA GLU A 111 -5.23 -14.72 -5.51
C GLU A 111 -4.05 -14.23 -6.35
N VAL A 112 -2.87 -14.17 -5.76
CA VAL A 112 -1.60 -13.86 -6.43
C VAL A 112 -0.74 -15.12 -6.42
N VAL A 113 -0.28 -15.53 -7.60
CA VAL A 113 0.58 -16.71 -7.76
C VAL A 113 1.98 -16.22 -8.10
N LEU A 114 2.93 -16.48 -7.20
CA LEU A 114 4.34 -16.24 -7.42
C LEU A 114 4.98 -17.44 -8.15
N ASP A 115 6.27 -17.30 -8.49
CA ASP A 115 7.09 -18.38 -9.03
C ASP A 115 6.98 -19.66 -8.20
N GLU A 116 7.26 -20.79 -8.85
CA GLU A 116 7.15 -22.13 -8.25
C GLU A 116 5.72 -22.45 -7.75
N GLY A 117 4.71 -21.68 -8.18
CA GLY A 117 3.29 -21.88 -7.87
C GLY A 117 2.91 -21.54 -6.43
N LEU A 118 3.64 -20.64 -5.76
CA LEU A 118 3.28 -20.17 -4.42
C LEU A 118 2.04 -19.27 -4.52
N ARG A 119 0.96 -19.64 -3.82
CA ARG A 119 -0.33 -18.95 -3.90
C ARG A 119 -0.55 -18.12 -2.64
N LEU A 120 -0.81 -16.83 -2.82
CA LEU A 120 -1.11 -15.87 -1.78
C LEU A 120 -2.55 -15.41 -1.92
N GLY A 121 -3.27 -15.34 -0.80
CA GLY A 121 -4.52 -14.60 -0.72
C GLY A 121 -4.22 -13.15 -0.33
N VAL A 122 -4.79 -12.19 -1.04
CA VAL A 122 -4.61 -10.77 -0.74
C VAL A 122 -5.96 -10.10 -0.59
N VAL A 123 -6.18 -9.43 0.54
CA VAL A 123 -7.42 -8.71 0.84
C VAL A 123 -7.07 -7.27 1.11
N ALA A 124 -7.55 -6.35 0.30
CA ALA A 124 -7.35 -4.92 0.51
C ALA A 124 -8.71 -4.26 0.77
N TRP A 125 -8.79 -3.39 1.78
CA TRP A 125 -10.05 -2.76 2.17
C TRP A 125 -9.82 -1.35 2.70
N THR A 126 -10.89 -0.56 2.73
CA THR A 126 -10.88 0.77 3.35
C THR A 126 -11.81 0.82 4.56
N HIS A 127 -11.39 1.52 5.61
CA HIS A 127 -12.25 1.82 6.75
C HIS A 127 -13.36 2.80 6.34
N TRP A 128 -13.07 3.75 5.45
CA TRP A 128 -14.08 4.67 4.90
C TRP A 128 -13.77 5.18 3.51
N MET A 129 -14.76 5.87 2.92
CA MET A 129 -14.63 6.61 1.67
C MET A 129 -15.11 8.04 1.82
N ASN A 130 -14.36 9.00 1.27
CA ASN A 130 -14.71 10.42 1.22
C ASN A 130 -15.99 10.64 0.40
N ARG A 131 -16.19 9.79 -0.62
CA ARG A 131 -17.40 9.75 -1.46
C ARG A 131 -17.75 8.31 -1.76
N ARG A 132 -19.03 7.98 -1.68
CA ARG A 132 -19.56 6.62 -1.91
C ARG A 132 -20.46 6.58 -3.14
N PRO A 133 -19.92 6.76 -4.37
CA PRO A 133 -20.71 6.78 -5.61
C PRO A 133 -21.02 5.36 -6.14
N PHE A 134 -20.93 4.32 -5.31
CA PHE A 134 -20.99 2.92 -5.73
C PHE A 134 -22.31 2.28 -5.31
N ALA A 135 -22.88 1.46 -6.20
CA ALA A 135 -23.89 0.48 -5.83
C ALA A 135 -23.26 -0.64 -4.98
N ARG A 136 -24.07 -1.56 -4.45
CA ARG A 136 -23.55 -2.66 -3.63
C ARG A 136 -22.69 -3.61 -4.46
N GLU A 137 -22.99 -3.73 -5.75
CA GLU A 137 -22.33 -4.56 -6.72
C GLU A 137 -21.11 -3.82 -7.33
N ASP A 138 -19.96 -4.50 -7.35
CA ASP A 138 -18.70 -4.03 -7.94
C ASP A 138 -18.23 -2.67 -7.39
N ARG A 139 -17.87 -2.69 -6.11
CA ARG A 139 -17.39 -1.55 -5.33
C ARG A 139 -16.05 -1.86 -4.66
N PRO A 140 -15.32 -0.85 -4.17
CA PRO A 140 -14.21 -1.08 -3.26
C PRO A 140 -14.67 -1.87 -2.02
N LEU A 141 -13.83 -2.80 -1.57
CA LEU A 141 -14.07 -3.57 -0.35
C LEU A 141 -13.95 -2.65 0.87
N GLU A 142 -14.88 -2.81 1.82
CA GLU A 142 -14.92 -2.01 3.03
C GLU A 142 -14.70 -2.88 4.27
N GLU A 143 -14.17 -2.26 5.34
CA GLU A 143 -13.86 -2.96 6.59
C GLU A 143 -15.06 -3.71 7.19
N VAL A 144 -16.27 -3.14 7.05
CA VAL A 144 -17.52 -3.74 7.55
C VAL A 144 -17.81 -5.11 6.95
N ASP A 145 -17.22 -5.43 5.79
CA ASP A 145 -17.42 -6.71 5.11
C ASP A 145 -16.50 -7.82 5.65
N LEU A 146 -15.41 -7.48 6.36
CA LEU A 146 -14.40 -8.46 6.78
C LEU A 146 -14.85 -9.43 7.88
N PRO A 147 -15.56 -9.01 8.95
CA PRO A 147 -15.90 -9.90 10.05
C PRO A 147 -16.87 -11.03 9.68
N ALA A 148 -17.55 -10.93 8.53
CA ALA A 148 -18.50 -11.93 8.05
C ALA A 148 -17.82 -13.13 7.38
N VAL A 149 -16.51 -13.09 7.13
CA VAL A 149 -15.77 -14.11 6.40
C VAL A 149 -14.90 -14.93 7.34
N ASP A 150 -15.03 -16.25 7.25
CA ASP A 150 -14.06 -17.18 7.87
C ASP A 150 -12.81 -17.25 6.98
N TRP A 151 -11.85 -16.37 7.28
CA TRP A 151 -10.60 -16.25 6.53
C TRP A 151 -9.69 -17.47 6.68
N CYS A 152 -9.72 -18.16 7.82
CA CYS A 152 -9.03 -19.43 8.02
C CYS A 152 -9.56 -20.50 7.06
N ALA A 153 -10.88 -20.70 7.02
CA ALA A 153 -11.50 -21.66 6.11
C ALA A 153 -11.25 -21.27 4.65
N ARG A 154 -11.32 -19.97 4.31
CA ARG A 154 -11.05 -19.46 2.95
C ARG A 154 -9.61 -19.73 2.52
N LYS A 155 -8.63 -19.43 3.38
CA LYS A 155 -7.19 -19.68 3.15
C LYS A 155 -6.93 -21.17 2.90
N ALA A 156 -7.49 -22.03 3.76
CA ALA A 156 -7.34 -23.47 3.64
C ALA A 156 -7.98 -24.03 2.37
N ALA A 157 -9.23 -23.63 2.06
CA ALA A 157 -9.96 -24.11 0.89
C ALA A 157 -9.30 -23.67 -0.43
N ALA A 158 -8.72 -22.48 -0.47
CA ALA A 158 -8.00 -21.99 -1.64
C ALA A 158 -6.58 -22.56 -1.74
N GLY A 159 -6.01 -23.09 -0.65
CA GLY A 159 -4.64 -23.60 -0.62
C GLY A 159 -3.59 -22.48 -0.66
N TRP A 160 -3.90 -21.32 -0.07
CA TRP A 160 -2.95 -20.21 0.04
C TRP A 160 -1.94 -20.46 1.15
N GLN A 161 -0.66 -20.17 0.86
CA GLN A 161 0.42 -20.27 1.84
C GLN A 161 0.33 -19.12 2.85
N HIS A 162 0.03 -17.91 2.36
CA HIS A 162 -0.18 -16.72 3.18
C HIS A 162 -1.45 -15.98 2.78
N LEU A 163 -2.09 -15.36 3.76
CA LEU A 163 -3.17 -14.42 3.62
C LEU A 163 -2.70 -13.04 4.10
N ILE A 164 -2.66 -12.09 3.17
CA ILE A 164 -2.12 -10.75 3.35
C ILE A 164 -3.26 -9.73 3.34
N GLY A 165 -3.28 -8.84 4.32
CA GLY A 165 -4.21 -7.73 4.41
C GLY A 165 -3.54 -6.40 4.06
N LEU A 166 -4.19 -5.60 3.23
CA LEU A 166 -3.76 -4.24 2.87
C LEU A 166 -4.83 -3.21 3.31
N PRO A 167 -4.97 -2.95 4.62
CA PRO A 167 -5.91 -1.96 5.12
C PRO A 167 -5.55 -0.54 4.71
N HIS A 168 -6.58 0.26 4.45
CA HIS A 168 -6.53 1.71 4.41
C HIS A 168 -7.38 2.26 5.56
N TRP A 169 -6.76 2.61 6.68
CA TRP A 169 -7.42 2.74 7.99
C TRP A 169 -6.77 3.78 8.91
N ASP A 170 -7.27 3.91 10.14
CA ASP A 170 -6.77 4.86 11.15
C ASP A 170 -6.87 6.31 10.69
N TYR A 171 -6.32 7.30 11.40
CA TYR A 171 -6.44 8.72 11.05
C TYR A 171 -5.17 9.31 10.43
N GLU A 172 -5.36 10.24 9.49
CA GLU A 172 -4.27 11.01 8.89
C GLU A 172 -3.40 11.66 9.97
N PHE A 173 -2.07 11.54 9.79
CA PHE A 173 -1.03 12.15 10.62
C PHE A 173 -0.98 11.68 12.08
N HIS A 174 -1.75 10.65 12.45
CA HIS A 174 -1.62 10.02 13.76
C HIS A 174 -0.38 9.13 13.80
N HIS A 175 0.49 9.39 14.76
CA HIS A 175 1.79 8.73 14.89
C HIS A 175 1.74 7.29 15.41
N PHE A 176 0.62 6.91 16.02
CA PHE A 176 0.39 5.61 16.63
C PHE A 176 -1.04 5.17 16.31
N PRO A 177 -1.27 3.87 16.12
CA PRO A 177 -2.59 3.37 15.78
C PRO A 177 -3.59 3.63 16.91
N GLN A 178 -4.83 3.91 16.56
CA GLN A 178 -5.92 3.96 17.53
C GLN A 178 -6.09 2.60 18.22
N PRO A 179 -6.56 2.58 19.49
CA PRO A 179 -6.88 1.33 20.17
C PRO A 179 -7.83 0.43 19.39
N ALA A 180 -8.80 1.01 18.66
CA ALA A 180 -9.73 0.28 17.81
C ALA A 180 -9.03 -0.37 16.60
N THR A 181 -8.16 0.36 15.89
CA THR A 181 -7.34 -0.17 14.79
C THR A 181 -6.47 -1.33 15.26
N ARG A 182 -5.83 -1.18 16.43
CA ARG A 182 -5.02 -2.23 17.06
C ARG A 182 -5.85 -3.47 17.42
N ALA A 183 -7.03 -3.28 18.01
CA ALA A 183 -7.93 -4.38 18.34
C ALA A 183 -8.42 -5.13 17.08
N LEU A 184 -8.72 -4.40 15.99
CA LEU A 184 -9.10 -5.01 14.72
C LEU A 184 -7.93 -5.78 14.09
N ALA A 185 -6.72 -5.19 14.05
CA ALA A 185 -5.54 -5.86 13.54
C ALA A 185 -5.30 -7.19 14.29
N HIS A 186 -5.43 -7.15 15.61
CA HIS A 186 -5.37 -8.33 16.46
C HIS A 186 -6.41 -9.37 16.05
N GLN A 187 -7.69 -9.00 15.96
CA GLN A 187 -8.76 -9.89 15.56
C GLN A 187 -8.50 -10.54 14.18
N LEU A 188 -8.01 -9.78 13.21
CA LEU A 188 -7.71 -10.28 11.86
C LEU A 188 -6.53 -11.26 11.84
N LEU A 189 -5.47 -10.99 12.61
CA LEU A 189 -4.33 -11.91 12.75
C LEU A 189 -4.75 -13.23 13.40
N ASP A 190 -5.58 -13.18 14.45
CA ASP A 190 -6.16 -14.40 15.03
C ASP A 190 -7.12 -15.12 14.06
N GLY A 191 -7.75 -14.35 13.17
CA GLY A 191 -8.69 -14.82 12.15
C GLY A 191 -8.05 -15.44 10.92
N GLY A 192 -6.71 -15.56 10.86
CA GLY A 192 -5.99 -16.29 9.81
C GLY A 192 -5.17 -15.43 8.85
N PHE A 193 -5.14 -14.11 9.04
CA PHE A 193 -4.18 -13.25 8.33
C PHE A 193 -2.77 -13.46 8.87
N ASP A 194 -1.78 -13.60 7.99
CA ASP A 194 -0.36 -13.73 8.36
C ASP A 194 0.35 -12.38 8.39
N LEU A 195 -0.11 -11.43 7.58
CA LEU A 195 0.52 -10.12 7.44
C LEU A 195 -0.55 -9.05 7.18
N LEU A 196 -0.47 -7.95 7.93
CA LEU A 196 -1.25 -6.73 7.70
C LEU A 196 -0.29 -5.58 7.40
N VAL A 197 -0.52 -4.89 6.29
CA VAL A 197 0.29 -3.73 5.86
C VAL A 197 -0.64 -2.55 5.59
N GLY A 198 -0.74 -1.68 6.59
CA GLY A 198 -1.64 -0.55 6.59
C GLY A 198 -1.13 0.66 5.81
N HIS A 199 -2.10 1.48 5.41
CA HIS A 199 -1.93 2.77 4.75
C HIS A 199 -2.98 3.75 5.32
N HIS A 200 -2.91 5.02 4.86
CA HIS A 200 -3.78 6.17 5.18
C HIS A 200 -3.22 7.18 6.21
N PRO A 201 -2.54 6.81 7.32
CA PRO A 201 -2.01 7.80 8.25
C PRO A 201 -0.99 8.77 7.63
N HIS A 202 -0.48 8.49 6.43
CA HIS A 202 0.54 9.29 5.73
C HIS A 202 1.87 9.44 6.49
N VAL A 203 2.02 8.74 7.61
CA VAL A 203 3.22 8.70 8.46
C VAL A 203 3.53 7.25 8.78
N LEU A 204 4.81 6.95 8.97
CA LEU A 204 5.26 5.64 9.43
C LEU A 204 4.76 5.39 10.86
N GLN A 205 4.10 4.25 11.07
CA GLN A 205 3.58 3.80 12.36
C GLN A 205 4.26 2.48 12.80
N PRO A 206 4.15 2.07 14.07
CA PRO A 206 4.83 0.89 14.59
C PRO A 206 4.50 -0.42 13.85
N LEU A 207 5.36 -1.40 14.09
CA LEU A 207 5.19 -2.80 13.71
C LEU A 207 4.86 -3.60 14.98
N GLU A 208 3.87 -4.48 14.90
CA GLU A 208 3.50 -5.36 16.01
C GLU A 208 3.43 -6.81 15.55
N ARG A 209 3.95 -7.71 16.38
CA ARG A 209 3.83 -9.16 16.20
C ARG A 209 2.74 -9.71 17.12
N ARG A 210 1.92 -10.60 16.58
CA ARG A 210 0.93 -11.37 17.33
C ARG A 210 0.96 -12.83 16.90
N GLY A 211 1.52 -13.69 17.75
CA GLY A 211 1.87 -15.06 17.36
C GLY A 211 2.83 -15.06 16.18
N GLU A 212 2.51 -15.83 15.15
CA GLU A 212 3.27 -15.86 13.89
C GLU A 212 2.95 -14.67 12.97
N GLY A 213 1.83 -13.98 13.20
CA GLY A 213 1.36 -12.88 12.37
C GLY A 213 2.03 -11.54 12.68
N LEU A 214 2.08 -10.66 11.67
CA LEU A 214 2.64 -9.31 11.78
C LEU A 214 1.67 -8.24 11.28
N CYS A 215 1.69 -7.07 11.93
CA CYS A 215 0.96 -5.89 11.51
C CYS A 215 1.88 -4.67 11.48
N HIS A 216 2.11 -4.12 10.30
CA HIS A 216 2.69 -2.80 10.12
C HIS A 216 1.54 -1.81 9.93
N TYR A 217 1.26 -0.96 10.92
CA TYR A 217 0.01 -0.19 10.92
C TYR A 217 -0.06 0.89 9.83
N SER A 218 1.08 1.45 9.43
CA SER A 218 1.21 2.34 8.30
C SER A 218 2.65 2.35 7.80
N LEU A 219 2.85 2.20 6.48
CA LEU A 219 4.15 2.39 5.83
C LEU A 219 4.50 3.86 5.53
N GLY A 220 3.54 4.78 5.70
CA GLY A 220 3.69 6.17 5.27
C GLY A 220 3.47 6.35 3.77
N ASN A 221 4.05 7.40 3.20
CA ASN A 221 3.87 7.74 1.79
C ASN A 221 5.04 7.24 0.95
N PHE A 222 4.81 6.33 0.00
CA PHE A 222 5.84 6.03 -1.01
C PHE A 222 6.01 7.19 -2.00
N LEU A 223 4.88 7.80 -2.38
CA LEU A 223 4.82 9.06 -3.11
C LEU A 223 3.88 9.99 -2.34
N ALA A 224 4.21 11.27 -2.29
CA ALA A 224 3.41 12.30 -1.61
C ALA A 224 3.28 13.55 -2.48
N ILE A 225 2.32 14.42 -2.20
CA ILE A 225 2.27 15.76 -2.81
C ILE A 225 2.80 16.81 -1.83
N GLN A 226 2.53 16.61 -0.55
CA GLN A 226 3.01 17.48 0.52
C GLN A 226 4.15 16.78 1.26
N LEU A 227 5.30 17.45 1.31
CA LEU A 227 6.51 16.98 1.97
C LEU A 227 6.73 17.77 3.27
N THR A 228 5.90 17.52 4.27
CA THR A 228 6.03 18.10 5.61
C THR A 228 6.43 17.01 6.59
N TRP A 229 7.23 17.32 7.60
CA TRP A 229 7.49 16.34 8.65
C TRP A 229 6.17 15.99 9.37
N PRO A 230 5.84 14.70 9.63
CA PRO A 230 6.66 13.48 9.48
C PRO A 230 6.40 12.70 8.18
N THR A 231 5.62 13.22 7.24
CA THR A 231 5.20 12.53 6.00
C THR A 231 6.34 12.25 5.02
N LYS A 232 7.52 12.84 5.28
CA LYS A 232 8.76 12.61 4.55
C LYS A 232 9.36 11.23 4.81
N LEU A 233 9.17 10.66 6.00
CA LEU A 233 9.68 9.34 6.34
C LEU A 233 8.70 8.25 5.89
N THR A 234 9.21 7.28 5.17
CA THR A 234 8.45 6.13 4.66
C THR A 234 9.28 4.86 4.73
N CYS A 235 8.70 3.72 4.38
CA CYS A 235 9.38 2.44 4.43
C CYS A 235 8.91 1.52 3.29
N LEU A 236 9.84 0.83 2.64
CA LEU A 236 9.52 -0.41 1.93
C LEU A 236 9.66 -1.58 2.90
N TYR A 237 8.72 -2.51 2.85
CA TYR A 237 8.70 -3.69 3.71
C TYR A 237 8.82 -4.95 2.87
N GLU A 238 9.96 -5.62 2.96
CA GLU A 238 10.23 -6.86 2.24
C GLU A 238 9.93 -8.07 3.12
N VAL A 239 9.32 -9.07 2.50
CA VAL A 239 8.99 -10.36 3.10
C VAL A 239 9.61 -11.45 2.25
N HIS A 240 10.52 -12.21 2.84
CA HIS A 240 11.23 -13.26 2.13
C HIS A 240 10.56 -14.60 2.43
N VAL A 241 10.11 -15.30 1.38
CA VAL A 241 9.42 -16.60 1.48
C VAL A 241 10.25 -17.67 0.79
N LEU A 242 10.36 -18.84 1.41
CA LEU A 242 11.06 -19.98 0.80
C LEU A 242 10.26 -20.53 -0.39
N LYS A 243 10.82 -20.47 -1.60
CA LYS A 243 10.18 -20.99 -2.81
C LYS A 243 10.25 -22.52 -2.95
N THR A 244 11.24 -23.16 -2.34
CA THR A 244 11.52 -24.60 -2.52
C THR A 244 11.86 -25.32 -1.22
N GLY A 245 11.93 -26.65 -1.27
CA GLY A 245 12.30 -27.51 -0.14
C GLY A 245 11.16 -27.82 0.84
N GLY A 246 11.48 -28.54 1.92
CA GLY A 246 10.49 -29.05 2.89
C GLY A 246 9.75 -27.97 3.69
N ARG A 247 10.18 -26.71 3.60
CA ARG A 247 9.54 -25.54 4.20
C ARG A 247 9.06 -24.52 3.15
N ARG A 248 8.78 -24.97 1.92
CA ARG A 248 8.21 -24.13 0.86
C ARG A 248 6.99 -23.36 1.38
N GLY A 249 6.95 -22.06 1.12
CA GLY A 249 5.91 -21.16 1.60
C GLY A 249 6.11 -20.68 3.04
N ALA A 250 7.22 -20.98 3.71
CA ALA A 250 7.52 -20.40 5.01
C ALA A 250 8.21 -19.04 4.85
N VAL A 251 7.82 -18.06 5.68
CA VAL A 251 8.56 -16.80 5.78
C VAL A 251 9.91 -17.07 6.45
N CYS A 252 11.00 -16.62 5.82
CA CYS A 252 12.37 -16.78 6.32
C CYS A 252 13.03 -15.45 6.69
N GLY A 253 12.41 -14.31 6.38
CA GLY A 253 12.95 -13.01 6.75
C GLY A 253 11.98 -11.87 6.49
N TYR A 254 12.19 -10.80 7.24
CA TYR A 254 11.56 -9.51 7.03
C TYR A 254 12.64 -8.45 7.00
N ARG A 255 12.54 -7.48 6.09
CA ARG A 255 13.45 -6.32 6.04
C ARG A 255 12.64 -5.05 5.90
N GLN A 256 12.88 -4.10 6.80
CA GLN A 256 12.44 -2.72 6.61
C GLN A 256 13.54 -1.98 5.84
N VAL A 257 13.17 -1.25 4.80
CA VAL A 257 14.04 -0.37 4.05
C VAL A 257 13.50 1.04 4.22
N PRO A 258 13.99 1.79 5.22
CA PRO A 258 13.54 3.15 5.47
C PRO A 258 14.00 4.09 4.37
N LEU A 259 13.07 4.90 3.87
CA LEU A 259 13.31 5.88 2.82
C LEU A 259 12.85 7.26 3.28
N THR A 260 13.34 8.29 2.61
CA THR A 260 12.88 9.65 2.83
C THR A 260 12.58 10.38 1.53
N LEU A 261 11.53 11.22 1.57
CA LEU A 261 11.14 12.10 0.48
C LEU A 261 11.48 13.55 0.81
N PHE A 262 12.16 14.22 -0.10
CA PHE A 262 12.44 15.65 0.00
C PHE A 262 12.57 16.30 -1.37
N THR A 263 12.63 17.63 -1.38
CA THR A 263 13.00 18.42 -2.55
C THR A 263 14.42 18.93 -2.30
N ASP A 264 15.34 18.67 -3.21
CA ASP A 264 16.72 19.14 -3.10
C ASP A 264 16.86 20.64 -3.45
N GLU A 265 18.07 21.17 -3.33
CA GLU A 265 18.37 22.58 -3.62
C GLU A 265 18.09 22.99 -5.07
N ALA A 266 18.10 22.03 -6.00
CA ALA A 266 17.77 22.25 -7.41
C ALA A 266 16.25 22.21 -7.67
N GLY A 267 15.43 21.99 -6.63
CA GLY A 267 13.98 21.86 -6.76
C GLY A 267 13.53 20.47 -7.24
N GLN A 268 14.45 19.50 -7.34
CA GLN A 268 14.13 18.15 -7.79
C GLN A 268 13.62 17.32 -6.62
N ARG A 269 12.55 16.56 -6.87
CA ARG A 269 12.00 15.62 -5.88
C ARG A 269 12.89 14.38 -5.80
N ARG A 270 13.19 13.95 -4.58
CA ARG A 270 14.04 12.80 -4.26
C ARG A 270 13.23 11.80 -3.43
N LEU A 271 13.37 10.52 -3.74
CA LEU A 271 12.99 9.40 -2.88
C LEU A 271 14.20 8.48 -2.77
N VAL A 272 14.88 8.51 -1.62
CA VAL A 272 16.18 7.86 -1.46
C VAL A 272 16.27 7.14 -0.13
N THR A 273 17.28 6.28 0.01
CA THR A 273 17.62 5.68 1.30
C THR A 273 18.08 6.74 2.31
N LEU A 274 18.01 6.45 3.60
CA LEU A 274 18.50 7.38 4.62
C LEU A 274 20.01 7.67 4.51
N ALA A 275 20.79 6.74 3.94
CA ALA A 275 22.22 6.93 3.71
C ALA A 275 22.53 7.98 2.63
N GLU A 276 21.57 8.27 1.75
CA GLU A 276 21.70 9.24 0.64
C GLU A 276 20.94 10.55 0.93
N ALA A 277 20.32 10.66 2.10
CA ALA A 277 19.56 11.83 2.51
C ALA A 277 20.47 12.95 3.05
N PRO A 278 20.03 14.22 3.02
CA PRO A 278 20.66 15.30 3.77
C PRO A 278 20.83 14.91 5.24
N ALA A 279 21.99 15.25 5.83
CA ALA A 279 22.39 14.73 7.13
C ALA A 279 21.40 15.07 8.26
N ASP A 280 20.85 16.29 8.25
CA ASP A 280 19.82 16.74 9.19
C ASP A 280 18.52 15.93 9.09
N LEU A 281 18.06 15.68 7.86
CA LEU A 281 16.90 14.85 7.59
C LEU A 281 17.14 13.38 7.96
N ALA A 282 18.32 12.85 7.68
CA ALA A 282 18.70 11.48 8.03
C ALA A 282 18.68 11.29 9.56
N ILE A 283 19.26 12.23 10.32
CA ILE A 283 19.23 12.22 11.79
C ILE A 283 17.78 12.22 12.28
N GLN A 284 16.95 13.14 11.79
CA GLN A 284 15.54 13.23 12.17
C GLN A 284 14.77 11.93 11.85
N CYS A 285 15.07 11.30 10.72
CA CYS A 285 14.48 10.01 10.35
C CYS A 285 14.92 8.89 11.31
N HIS A 286 16.21 8.81 11.64
CA HIS A 286 16.73 7.81 12.58
C HIS A 286 16.12 7.97 13.98
N GLU A 287 16.05 9.18 14.52
CA GLU A 287 15.40 9.43 15.81
C GLU A 287 13.94 8.96 15.83
N ARG A 288 13.22 9.15 14.72
CA ARG A 288 11.84 8.69 14.60
C ARG A 288 11.74 7.17 14.48
N LEU A 289 12.64 6.52 13.75
CA LEU A 289 12.69 5.06 13.67
C LEU A 289 12.98 4.45 15.04
N ASP A 290 13.88 5.05 15.82
CA ASP A 290 14.18 4.61 17.18
C ASP A 290 12.93 4.72 18.06
N GLN A 291 12.15 5.81 17.98
CA GLN A 291 10.89 5.91 18.72
C GLN A 291 9.83 4.87 18.32
N LEU A 292 9.86 4.39 17.08
CA LEU A 292 8.88 3.44 16.55
C LEU A 292 9.26 1.99 16.84
N TYR A 293 10.56 1.68 16.83
CA TYR A 293 11.08 0.32 16.75
C TYR A 293 12.17 0.00 17.79
N ALA A 294 12.65 0.95 18.58
CA ALA A 294 13.51 0.62 19.71
C ALA A 294 12.72 -0.24 20.70
N CYS A 295 13.19 -1.47 20.86
CA CYS A 295 12.70 -2.43 21.85
C CYS A 295 13.30 -2.12 23.23
#